data_AF-A0A8S3HPN0-F1
#
_entry.id   AF-A0A8S3HPN0-F1
#
_cell.length_a   1.000
_cell.length_b   1.000
_cell.length_c   1.000
_cell.angle_alpha   90.00
_cell.angle_beta   90.00
_cell.angle_gamma   90.00
#
_symmetry.space_group_name_H-M   'P 1'
#
loop_
_entity.id
_entity.type
_entity.pdbx_description
1 polymer ?
#
loop_
_entity_poly.entity_id
_entity_poly.type
_entity_poly.pdbx_seq_one_letter_code
_entity_poly.pdbx_strand_id
1 'polypeptide(L)'
;MFRSLIRPNTCIRCLANRIQYNSTNKGKSEIDQGTIFIRKDVQDLLTNITGFDLSRIFSLRNNKSLDRIVYKYLTDKQLKEEQEKTIERGRAKLQMPPVLSEAEENIEVLEKDDMLSGFSTSKHLFIDISLGIPIRNRLIVARDVDGTLRTATLDEKRRMRQIYFSIAGRELVMPKMFEDKHLE
;
A
#
# COMPACT_ATOMS: atom_id res chain seq x y z
N MET A 1 -30.77 19.74 17.77
CA MET A 1 -30.32 19.15 16.49
C MET A 1 -28.83 18.86 16.60
N PHE A 2 -28.48 17.61 16.90
CA PHE A 2 -27.10 17.18 17.17
C PHE A 2 -26.30 17.10 15.88
N ARG A 3 -25.26 17.93 15.75
CA ARG A 3 -24.24 17.78 14.71
C ARG A 3 -23.19 16.79 15.21
N SER A 4 -23.12 15.64 14.56
CA SER A 4 -22.09 14.63 14.79
C SER A 4 -20.71 15.21 14.46
N LEU A 5 -19.85 15.27 15.48
CA LEU A 5 -18.43 15.56 15.34
C LEU A 5 -17.75 14.32 14.75
N ILE A 6 -17.68 14.25 13.42
CA ILE A 6 -16.83 13.28 12.73
C ILE A 6 -15.39 13.76 12.91
N ARG A 7 -14.69 13.20 13.91
CA ARG A 7 -13.25 13.40 14.09
C ARG A 7 -12.54 12.79 12.87
N PRO A 8 -11.66 13.51 12.17
CA PRO A 8 -10.76 12.86 11.23
C PRO A 8 -9.80 12.00 12.04
N ASN A 9 -9.75 10.71 11.72
CA ASN A 9 -8.79 9.76 12.28
C ASN A 9 -7.37 10.27 12.01
N THR A 10 -6.74 10.87 13.00
CA THR A 10 -5.29 11.03 13.06
C THR A 10 -4.68 9.64 13.21
N CYS A 11 -4.42 8.98 12.09
CA CYS A 11 -3.61 7.78 12.08
C CYS A 11 -2.13 8.17 12.24
N ILE A 12 -1.78 8.69 13.43
CA ILE A 12 -0.40 8.71 13.89
C ILE A 12 -0.10 7.29 14.35
N ARG A 13 0.27 6.44 13.39
CA ARG A 13 1.00 5.21 13.64
C ARG A 13 2.23 5.17 12.74
N CYS A 14 3.11 6.15 12.97
CA CYS A 14 4.55 5.91 12.85
C CYS A 14 4.99 5.24 14.14
N LEU A 15 4.75 3.93 14.25
CA LEU A 15 5.46 3.10 15.21
C LEU A 15 6.12 1.99 14.42
N ALA A 16 7.43 1.96 14.55
CA ALA A 16 8.37 1.13 13.82
C ALA A 16 7.87 -0.30 13.66
N ASN A 17 7.64 -0.73 12.41
CA ASN A 17 7.77 -2.14 12.10
C ASN A 17 9.26 -2.45 12.21
N ARG A 18 9.66 -2.91 13.40
CA ARG A 18 10.92 -3.60 13.64
C ARG A 18 10.84 -4.89 12.83
N ILE A 19 11.26 -4.83 11.57
CA ILE A 19 11.53 -6.04 10.79
C ILE A 19 12.71 -6.69 11.51
N GLN A 20 12.43 -7.69 12.36
CA GLN A 20 13.45 -8.54 12.93
C GLN A 20 13.99 -9.40 11.78
N TYR A 21 15.12 -8.98 11.23
CA TYR A 21 15.86 -9.73 10.24
C TYR A 21 16.59 -10.88 10.95
N ASN A 22 16.05 -12.09 10.86
CA ASN A 22 16.78 -13.30 11.19
C ASN A 22 17.64 -13.67 9.99
N SER A 23 18.92 -13.31 10.04
CA SER A 23 19.90 -13.72 9.03
C SER A 23 20.13 -15.23 9.15
N THR A 24 19.45 -16.01 8.32
CA THR A 24 19.84 -17.39 8.07
C THR A 24 20.69 -17.39 6.81
N ASN A 25 21.98 -17.69 6.99
CA ASN A 25 22.95 -17.83 5.92
C ASN A 25 22.48 -18.87 4.89
N LYS A 26 22.05 -18.41 3.72
CA LYS A 26 21.97 -19.22 2.50
C LYS A 26 22.80 -18.55 1.42
N GLY A 27 23.71 -19.33 0.84
CA GLY A 27 24.78 -18.88 -0.03
C GLY A 27 24.32 -18.33 -1.37
N LYS A 28 25.24 -17.58 -1.98
CA LYS A 28 25.15 -16.68 -3.16
C LYS A 28 24.52 -15.34 -2.82
N SER A 29 25.38 -14.38 -2.47
CA SER A 29 25.04 -13.03 -2.00
C SER A 29 24.55 -12.14 -3.14
N GLU A 30 23.34 -12.38 -3.64
CA GLU A 30 22.57 -11.32 -4.28
C GLU A 30 22.22 -10.30 -3.19
N ILE A 31 22.74 -9.09 -3.32
CA ILE A 31 22.46 -8.04 -2.35
C ILE A 31 21.00 -7.64 -2.53
N ASP A 32 20.17 -7.90 -1.52
CA ASP A 32 18.78 -7.50 -1.53
C ASP A 32 18.68 -5.97 -1.69
N GLN A 33 18.14 -5.55 -2.83
CA GLN A 33 18.01 -4.14 -3.22
C GLN A 33 17.20 -3.36 -2.19
N GLY A 34 16.20 -3.99 -1.58
CA GLY A 34 15.38 -3.37 -0.53
C GLY A 34 16.20 -3.03 0.71
N THR A 35 17.11 -3.92 1.10
CA THR A 35 18.01 -3.69 2.23
C THR A 35 18.98 -2.53 1.96
N ILE A 36 19.53 -2.41 0.75
CA ILE A 36 20.37 -1.27 0.37
C ILE A 36 19.57 0.03 0.42
N PHE A 37 18.35 0.02 -0.14
CA PHE A 37 17.50 1.20 -0.22
C PHE A 37 17.21 1.80 1.15
N ILE A 38 17.03 0.98 2.19
CA ILE A 38 16.67 1.45 3.54
C ILE A 38 17.86 2.09 4.27
N ARG A 39 19.11 1.87 3.82
CA ARG A 39 20.29 2.43 4.50
C ARG A 39 20.26 3.96 4.50
N LYS A 40 20.70 4.55 5.62
CA LYS A 40 20.66 6.00 5.85
C LYS A 40 21.52 6.78 4.86
N ASP A 41 22.71 6.29 4.56
CA ASP A 41 23.64 6.86 3.58
C ASP A 41 23.01 6.98 2.19
N VAL A 42 22.31 5.93 1.75
CA VAL A 42 21.58 5.91 0.48
C VAL A 42 20.37 6.85 0.51
N GLN A 43 19.58 6.85 1.59
CA GLN A 43 18.45 7.76 1.73
C GLN A 43 18.87 9.23 1.77
N ASP A 44 19.96 9.57 2.45
CA ASP A 44 20.52 10.92 2.49
C ASP A 44 20.97 11.37 1.09
N LEU A 45 21.64 10.47 0.34
CA LEU A 45 22.01 10.74 -1.05
C LEU A 45 20.77 10.97 -1.93
N LEU A 46 19.79 10.08 -1.86
CA LEU A 46 18.56 10.16 -2.67
C LEU A 46 17.76 11.42 -2.33
N THR A 47 17.62 11.76 -1.05
CA THR A 47 16.92 12.99 -0.63
C THR A 47 17.63 14.24 -1.13
N ASN A 48 18.96 14.27 -1.11
CA ASN A 48 19.75 15.37 -1.67
C ASN A 48 19.55 15.50 -3.19
N ILE A 49 19.54 14.37 -3.92
CA ILE A 49 19.30 14.36 -5.37
C ILE A 49 17.88 14.83 -5.70
N THR A 50 16.86 14.38 -4.95
CA THR A 50 15.46 14.78 -5.19
C THR A 50 15.23 16.26 -4.93
N GLY A 51 16.02 16.87 -4.04
CA GLY A 51 15.83 18.24 -3.59
C GLY A 51 14.56 18.44 -2.77
N PHE A 52 14.32 19.69 -2.33
CA PHE A 52 13.15 20.03 -1.54
C PHE A 52 12.60 21.41 -1.95
N ASP A 53 11.47 21.41 -2.65
CA ASP A 53 10.80 22.64 -3.10
C ASP A 53 9.31 22.62 -2.73
N LEU A 54 8.93 23.51 -1.82
CA LEU A 54 7.56 23.63 -1.31
C LEU A 54 6.56 24.00 -2.40
N SER A 55 6.95 24.82 -3.36
CA SER A 55 6.06 25.29 -4.43
C SER A 55 5.63 24.13 -5.34
N ARG A 56 6.57 23.25 -5.66
CA ARG A 56 6.33 22.03 -6.45
C ARG A 56 5.58 20.97 -5.64
N ILE A 57 5.96 20.75 -4.38
CA ILE A 57 5.32 19.74 -3.52
C ILE A 57 3.84 20.07 -3.28
N PHE A 58 3.50 21.34 -3.10
CA PHE A 58 2.14 21.83 -2.84
C PHE A 58 1.51 22.53 -4.06
N SER A 59 1.89 22.12 -5.26
CA SER A 59 1.30 22.64 -6.50
C SER A 59 -0.23 22.43 -6.54
N LEU A 60 -0.92 23.41 -7.12
CA LEU A 60 -2.38 23.42 -7.24
C LEU A 60 -2.83 22.29 -8.15
N ARG A 61 -3.82 21.51 -7.71
CA ARG A 61 -4.37 20.40 -8.50
C ARG A 61 -5.70 20.82 -9.12
N ASN A 62 -5.83 20.65 -10.45
CA ASN A 62 -7.01 21.05 -11.21
C ASN A 62 -8.18 20.06 -11.09
N ASN A 63 -7.95 18.89 -10.50
CA ASN A 63 -8.93 17.79 -10.42
C ASN A 63 -9.72 17.76 -9.11
N LYS A 64 -9.63 18.81 -8.28
CA LYS A 64 -10.37 18.91 -7.02
C LYS A 64 -11.18 20.20 -7.01
N SER A 65 -12.39 20.13 -6.46
CA SER A 65 -13.15 21.32 -6.12
C SER A 65 -12.33 22.17 -5.15
N LEU A 66 -12.15 23.44 -5.48
CA LEU A 66 -11.41 24.36 -4.63
C LEU A 66 -12.28 24.74 -3.43
N ASP A 67 -11.77 24.45 -2.24
CA ASP A 67 -12.34 25.00 -1.02
C ASP A 67 -12.10 26.52 -0.97
N ARG A 68 -12.92 27.23 -0.20
CA ARG A 68 -12.77 28.68 0.01
C ARG A 68 -11.41 28.98 0.67
N ILE A 69 -10.67 29.94 0.12
CA ILE A 69 -9.41 30.43 0.71
C ILE A 69 -9.72 31.14 2.05
N VAL A 70 -8.97 30.78 3.09
CA VAL A 70 -9.10 31.36 4.44
C VAL A 70 -7.85 32.17 4.77
N TYR A 71 -8.02 33.48 4.95
CA TYR A 71 -6.96 34.38 5.42
C TYR A 71 -6.89 34.36 6.95
N LYS A 72 -5.67 34.41 7.51
CA LYS A 72 -5.41 34.44 8.96
C LYS A 72 -4.37 35.50 9.28
N TYR A 73 -4.59 36.23 10.37
CA TYR A 73 -3.58 37.13 10.94
C TYR A 73 -2.68 36.34 11.89
N LEU A 74 -1.38 36.39 11.66
CA LEU A 74 -0.37 35.68 12.44
C LEU A 74 0.68 36.66 12.94
N THR A 75 1.16 36.42 14.15
CA THR A 75 2.41 37.04 14.64
C THR A 75 3.62 36.38 13.99
N ASP A 76 4.79 37.03 14.01
CA ASP A 76 6.02 36.49 13.40
C ASP A 76 6.40 35.11 13.96
N LYS A 77 6.16 34.89 15.26
CA LYS A 77 6.40 33.60 15.91
C LYS A 77 5.48 32.52 15.33
N GLN A 78 4.19 32.81 15.22
CA GLN A 78 3.20 31.88 14.66
C GLN A 78 3.45 31.59 13.17
N LEU A 79 3.91 32.59 12.41
CA LEU A 79 4.26 32.41 11.00
C LEU A 79 5.40 31.40 10.84
N LYS A 80 6.46 31.51 11.65
CA LYS A 80 7.58 30.56 11.66
C LYS A 80 7.13 29.14 12.02
N GLU A 81 6.30 29.01 13.04
CA GLU A 81 5.74 27.70 13.43
C GLU A 81 4.91 27.07 12.30
N GLU A 82 4.10 27.85 11.57
CA GLU A 82 3.32 27.33 10.43
C GLU A 82 4.22 26.97 9.23
N GLN A 83 5.31 27.71 9.03
CA GLN A 83 6.32 27.37 8.03
C GLN A 83 7.01 26.03 8.36
N GLU A 84 7.44 25.84 9.60
CA GLU A 84 8.05 24.59 10.07
C GLU A 84 7.09 23.40 9.91
N LYS A 85 5.83 23.55 10.33
CA LYS A 85 4.78 22.53 10.11
C LYS A 85 4.60 22.20 8.63
N THR A 86 4.68 23.21 7.76
CA THR A 86 4.57 23.01 6.31
C THR A 86 5.76 22.25 5.76
N ILE A 87 6.97 22.53 6.25
CA ILE A 87 8.19 21.80 5.90
C ILE A 87 8.09 20.34 6.35
N GLU A 88 7.64 20.07 7.57
CA GLU A 88 7.46 18.70 8.08
C GLU A 88 6.44 17.90 7.24
N ARG A 89 5.30 18.52 6.91
CA ARG A 89 4.31 17.92 6.01
C ARG A 89 4.88 17.68 4.62
N GLY A 90 5.69 18.61 4.12
CA GLY A 90 6.38 18.48 2.84
C GLY A 90 7.32 17.27 2.84
N ARG A 91 8.13 17.11 3.90
CA ARG A 91 9.03 15.96 4.08
C ARG A 91 8.28 14.63 4.15
N ALA A 92 7.18 14.59 4.90
CA ALA A 92 6.33 13.39 4.98
C ALA A 92 5.71 13.04 3.61
N LYS A 93 5.34 14.05 2.80
CA LYS A 93 4.78 13.85 1.46
C LYS A 93 5.82 13.40 0.44
N LEU A 94 7.09 13.79 0.61
CA LEU A 94 8.21 13.38 -0.25
C LEU A 94 8.83 12.03 0.17
N GLN A 95 8.25 11.35 1.17
CA GLN A 95 8.73 10.04 1.59
C GLN A 95 8.70 9.06 0.40
N MET A 96 9.88 8.55 0.03
CA MET A 96 9.99 7.57 -1.04
C MET A 96 9.42 6.21 -0.59
N PRO A 97 8.63 5.53 -1.42
CA PRO A 97 8.15 4.19 -1.12
C PRO A 97 9.35 3.22 -1.07
N PRO A 98 9.33 2.21 -0.19
CA PRO A 98 10.40 1.22 -0.12
C PRO A 98 10.44 0.39 -1.41
N VAL A 99 11.65 0.17 -1.93
CA VAL A 99 11.89 -0.77 -3.02
C VAL A 99 11.84 -2.19 -2.45
N LEU A 100 11.04 -3.05 -3.08
CA LEU A 100 10.88 -4.46 -2.70
C LEU A 100 11.14 -5.32 -3.94
N SER A 101 11.64 -6.53 -3.72
CA SER A 101 11.72 -7.55 -4.76
C SER A 101 10.32 -7.98 -5.21
N GLU A 102 10.27 -8.64 -6.37
CA GLU A 102 9.03 -9.25 -6.85
C GLU A 102 8.52 -10.28 -5.82
N ALA A 103 7.19 -10.34 -5.69
CA ALA A 103 6.56 -11.25 -4.74
C ALA A 103 6.48 -12.65 -5.34
N GLU A 104 7.04 -13.64 -4.64
CA GLU A 104 6.97 -15.03 -5.04
C GLU A 104 5.54 -15.59 -4.90
N GLU A 105 5.09 -16.34 -5.91
CA GLU A 105 3.82 -17.04 -5.88
C GLU A 105 3.92 -18.33 -5.05
N ASN A 106 3.62 -18.21 -3.76
CA ASN A 106 3.57 -19.36 -2.85
C ASN A 106 2.15 -19.93 -2.81
N ILE A 107 1.90 -20.93 -3.67
CA ILE A 107 0.65 -21.69 -3.72
C ILE A 107 0.86 -22.99 -2.92
N GLU A 108 0.10 -23.14 -1.85
CA GLU A 108 0.13 -24.32 -0.99
C GLU A 108 -1.19 -25.07 -1.14
N VAL A 109 -1.12 -26.36 -1.45
CA VAL A 109 -2.29 -27.24 -1.51
C VAL A 109 -2.56 -27.75 -0.11
N LEU A 110 -3.70 -27.35 0.45
CA LEU A 110 -4.13 -27.74 1.79
C LEU A 110 -4.74 -29.13 1.79
N GLU A 111 -5.53 -29.45 0.76
CA GLU A 111 -6.27 -30.70 0.67
C GLU A 111 -6.64 -31.01 -0.78
N LYS A 112 -6.72 -32.30 -1.12
CA LYS A 112 -7.24 -32.77 -2.41
C LYS A 112 -8.31 -33.83 -2.14
N ASP A 113 -9.52 -33.57 -2.60
CA ASP A 113 -10.66 -34.47 -2.49
C ASP A 113 -11.20 -34.78 -3.88
N ASP A 114 -10.93 -35.99 -4.36
CA ASP A 114 -11.31 -36.43 -5.69
C ASP A 114 -12.84 -36.62 -5.84
N MET A 115 -13.58 -36.79 -4.73
CA MET A 115 -15.05 -36.92 -4.78
C MET A 115 -15.75 -35.62 -5.15
N LEU A 116 -15.09 -34.48 -4.91
CA LEU A 116 -15.58 -33.15 -5.27
C LEU A 116 -15.17 -32.74 -6.69
N SER A 117 -14.40 -33.57 -7.39
CA SER A 117 -14.00 -33.29 -8.77
C SER A 117 -15.22 -33.29 -9.69
N GLY A 118 -15.39 -32.20 -10.45
CA GLY A 118 -16.53 -32.02 -11.35
C GLY A 118 -17.86 -31.72 -10.66
N PHE A 119 -17.89 -31.53 -9.33
CA PHE A 119 -19.10 -31.11 -8.60
C PHE A 119 -19.57 -29.70 -9.00
N SER A 120 -18.63 -28.80 -9.27
CA SER A 120 -18.93 -27.44 -9.73
C SER A 120 -18.26 -27.12 -11.05
N THR A 121 -18.91 -26.30 -11.87
CA THR A 121 -18.38 -25.76 -13.13
C THR A 121 -17.35 -24.65 -12.94
N SER A 122 -17.26 -24.04 -11.75
CA SER A 122 -16.40 -22.88 -11.51
C SER A 122 -15.63 -22.99 -10.18
N LYS A 123 -14.52 -22.24 -10.12
CA LYS A 123 -13.69 -22.13 -8.93
C LYS A 123 -14.41 -21.31 -7.85
N HIS A 124 -14.33 -21.76 -6.61
CA HIS A 124 -14.87 -21.04 -5.46
C HIS A 124 -13.75 -20.41 -4.64
N LEU A 125 -13.89 -19.12 -4.32
CA LEU A 125 -12.94 -18.39 -3.49
C LEU A 125 -13.55 -18.09 -2.14
N PHE A 126 -12.87 -18.53 -1.08
CA PHE A 126 -13.24 -18.27 0.30
C PHE A 126 -12.29 -17.22 0.88
N ILE A 127 -12.84 -16.22 1.55
CA ILE A 127 -12.09 -15.13 2.18
C ILE A 127 -12.56 -14.90 3.60
N ASP A 128 -11.61 -14.72 4.51
CA ASP A 128 -11.91 -14.31 5.87
C ASP A 128 -12.16 -12.79 5.98
N ILE A 129 -13.39 -12.44 6.32
CA ILE A 129 -13.86 -11.05 6.51
C ILE A 129 -13.88 -10.61 7.98
N SER A 130 -13.29 -11.38 8.89
CA SER A 130 -13.29 -11.09 10.33
C SER A 130 -12.68 -9.71 10.64
N LEU A 131 -13.30 -9.00 11.59
CA LEU A 131 -12.81 -7.68 12.02
C LEU A 131 -11.54 -7.84 12.87
N GLY A 132 -10.63 -6.86 12.80
CA GLY A 132 -9.40 -6.83 13.62
C GLY A 132 -8.17 -7.50 13.00
N ILE A 133 -8.32 -8.29 11.94
CA ILE A 133 -7.19 -8.91 11.21
C ILE A 133 -6.66 -7.93 10.14
N PRO A 134 -5.34 -7.71 10.04
CA PRO A 134 -4.79 -6.85 8.99
C PRO A 134 -4.99 -7.48 7.62
N ILE A 135 -5.31 -6.65 6.61
CA ILE A 135 -5.64 -7.07 5.24
C ILE A 135 -4.58 -7.99 4.60
N ARG A 136 -3.30 -7.85 4.98
CA ARG A 136 -2.21 -8.67 4.46
C ARG A 136 -2.17 -10.10 5.02
N ASN A 137 -2.68 -10.32 6.24
CA ASN A 137 -2.56 -11.60 6.95
C ASN A 137 -3.86 -12.42 6.90
N ARG A 138 -4.83 -12.02 6.07
CA ARG A 138 -6.11 -12.70 5.93
C ARG A 138 -5.97 -13.98 5.12
N LEU A 139 -6.66 -15.02 5.57
CA LEU A 139 -6.73 -16.29 4.87
C LEU A 139 -7.63 -16.15 3.64
N ILE A 140 -7.09 -16.53 2.48
CA ILE A 140 -7.82 -16.57 1.20
C ILE A 140 -7.46 -17.90 0.54
N VAL A 141 -8.50 -18.70 0.29
CA VAL A 141 -8.37 -20.07 -0.20
C VAL A 141 -9.24 -20.23 -1.44
N ALA A 142 -8.72 -20.95 -2.43
CA ALA A 142 -9.43 -21.32 -3.64
C ALA A 142 -9.73 -22.82 -3.62
N ARG A 143 -10.97 -23.18 -3.91
CA ARG A 143 -11.35 -24.53 -4.29
C ARG A 143 -11.46 -24.57 -5.81
N ASP A 144 -10.55 -25.29 -6.45
CA ASP A 144 -10.61 -25.50 -7.90
C ASP A 144 -11.63 -26.60 -8.26
N VAL A 145 -11.96 -26.68 -9.56
CA VAL A 145 -12.92 -27.64 -10.13
C VAL A 145 -12.48 -29.10 -9.97
N ASP A 146 -11.17 -29.33 -9.89
CA ASP A 146 -10.58 -30.67 -9.72
C ASP A 146 -10.74 -31.22 -8.30
N GLY A 147 -11.41 -30.48 -7.41
CA GLY A 147 -11.52 -30.85 -6.00
C GLY A 147 -10.26 -30.59 -5.18
N THR A 148 -9.38 -29.65 -5.59
CA THR A 148 -8.19 -29.22 -4.83
C THR A 148 -8.43 -27.93 -4.04
N LEU A 149 -7.92 -27.86 -2.81
CA LEU A 149 -8.04 -26.74 -1.87
C LEU A 149 -6.65 -26.18 -1.78
N ARG A 150 -6.48 -24.95 -2.21
CA ARG A 150 -5.18 -24.32 -2.19
C ARG A 150 -5.29 -22.90 -1.69
N THR A 151 -4.18 -22.37 -1.22
CA THR A 151 -4.08 -20.93 -0.99
C THR A 151 -4.28 -20.18 -2.31
N ALA A 152 -4.91 -19.01 -2.24
CA ALA A 152 -5.16 -18.20 -3.42
C ALA A 152 -3.85 -17.64 -4.01
N THR A 153 -3.82 -17.53 -5.34
CA THR A 153 -2.75 -16.86 -6.10
C THR A 153 -2.65 -15.39 -5.71
N LEU A 154 -1.54 -14.73 -6.05
CA LEU A 154 -1.33 -13.33 -5.67
C LEU A 154 -2.39 -12.42 -6.30
N ASP A 155 -2.79 -12.70 -7.53
CA ASP A 155 -3.81 -11.93 -8.24
C ASP A 155 -5.22 -12.18 -7.73
N GLU A 156 -5.58 -13.44 -7.43
CA GLU A 156 -6.82 -13.75 -6.71
C GLU A 156 -6.87 -12.98 -5.37
N LYS A 157 -5.78 -13.00 -4.59
CA LYS A 157 -5.66 -12.25 -3.33
C LYS A 157 -5.79 -10.74 -3.54
N ARG A 158 -5.18 -10.17 -4.58
CA ARG A 158 -5.25 -8.73 -4.90
C ARG A 158 -6.68 -8.32 -5.25
N ARG A 159 -7.35 -9.10 -6.11
CA ARG A 159 -8.73 -8.85 -6.54
C ARG A 159 -9.73 -8.99 -5.38
N MET A 160 -9.66 -10.08 -4.62
CA MET A 160 -10.55 -10.33 -3.50
C MET A 160 -10.41 -9.25 -2.42
N ARG A 161 -9.18 -8.82 -2.11
CA ARG A 161 -8.96 -7.71 -1.19
C ARG A 161 -9.62 -6.41 -1.66
N GLN A 162 -9.57 -6.08 -2.95
CA GLN A 162 -10.21 -4.87 -3.45
C GLN A 162 -11.74 -4.95 -3.46
N ILE A 163 -12.32 -6.15 -3.64
CA ILE A 163 -13.78 -6.37 -3.59
C ILE A 163 -14.31 -6.14 -2.17
N TYR A 164 -13.71 -6.79 -1.16
CA TYR A 164 -14.22 -6.74 0.21
C TYR A 164 -13.66 -5.56 1.03
N PHE A 165 -12.46 -5.09 0.70
CA PHE A 165 -11.77 -4.00 1.39
C PHE A 165 -11.26 -2.97 0.36
N SER A 166 -12.19 -2.26 -0.25
CA SER A 166 -11.89 -1.33 -1.34
C SER A 166 -10.98 -0.18 -0.91
N ILE A 167 -9.92 0.03 -1.68
CA ILE A 167 -9.01 1.17 -1.53
C ILE A 167 -9.32 2.16 -2.65
N ALA A 168 -9.50 3.43 -2.29
CA ALA A 168 -9.77 4.49 -3.25
C ALA A 168 -8.63 4.64 -4.27
N GLY A 169 -8.99 4.81 -5.55
CA GLY A 169 -8.03 4.93 -6.65
C GLY A 169 -7.48 3.59 -7.16
N ARG A 170 -7.90 2.45 -6.60
CA ARG A 170 -7.56 1.11 -7.11
C ARG A 170 -8.76 0.50 -7.84
N GLU A 171 -8.50 -0.01 -9.04
CA GLU A 171 -9.49 -0.70 -9.86
C GLU A 171 -9.36 -2.22 -9.76
N LEU A 172 -10.44 -2.94 -10.09
CA LEU A 172 -10.47 -4.41 -10.08
C LEU A 172 -9.83 -5.01 -11.32
N VAL A 173 -10.03 -4.36 -12.46
CA VAL A 173 -9.46 -4.73 -13.76
C VAL A 173 -8.29 -3.79 -14.01
N MET A 174 -7.28 -4.28 -14.73
CA MET A 174 -6.15 -3.45 -15.14
C MET A 174 -6.66 -2.27 -15.98
N PRO A 175 -6.37 -1.02 -15.59
CA PRO A 175 -6.75 0.15 -16.38
C PRO A 175 -6.07 0.13 -17.75
N LYS A 176 -6.81 0.50 -18.80
CA LYS A 176 -6.31 0.50 -20.19
C LYS A 176 -5.06 1.36 -20.40
N MET A 177 -4.85 2.38 -19.58
CA MET A 177 -3.66 3.25 -19.63
C MET A 177 -2.33 2.51 -19.44
N PHE A 178 -2.36 1.27 -18.91
CA PHE A 178 -1.17 0.44 -18.74
C PHE A 178 -0.99 -0.59 -19.88
N GLU A 179 -1.86 -0.60 -20.88
CA GLU A 179 -1.63 -1.38 -22.10
C GLU A 179 -0.51 -0.74 -22.93
N ASP A 180 0.32 -1.55 -23.59
CA ASP A 180 1.51 -1.07 -24.33
C ASP A 180 1.20 0.07 -25.32
N LYS A 181 0.00 0.07 -25.91
CA LYS A 181 -0.47 1.10 -26.86
C LYS A 181 -0.71 2.47 -26.24
N HIS A 182 -0.87 2.54 -24.91
CA HIS A 182 -1.25 3.73 -24.15
C HIS A 182 -0.16 4.18 -23.17
N LEU A 183 0.97 3.47 -23.13
CA LEU A 183 2.04 3.68 -22.17
C LEU A 183 3.05 4.77 -22.61
N GLU A 184 3.16 5.00 -23.92
CA GLU A 184 3.97 6.06 -24.56
C GLU A 184 3.19 7.38 -24.69
#